data_AF-A0A6L7QMF9-F1
#
_entry.id   AF-A0A6L7QMF9-F1
#
_cell.length_a   1.000
_cell.length_b   1.000
_cell.length_c   1.000
_cell.angle_alpha   90.00
_cell.angle_beta   90.00
_cell.angle_gamma   90.00
#
_symmetry.space_group_name_H-M   'P 1'
#
loop_
_entity.id
_entity.type
_entity.pdbx_description
1 polymer ?
#
loop_
_entity_poly.entity_id
_entity_poly.type
_entity_poly.pdbx_seq_one_letter_code
_entity_poly.pdbx_strand_id
1 'polypeptide(L)' 'MNDPELVDEARRWLRFATEDIDLAQRLLAVDESSPRHACFLAQQAAEKALKAARA' A
#
# COMPACT_ATOMS: atom_id res chain seq x y z
N MET A 1 16.26 -4.56 -18.12
CA MET A 1 15.49 -4.13 -19.31
C MET A 1 14.39 -3.23 -18.76
N ASN A 2 14.44 -1.92 -19.00
CA ASN A 2 13.38 -0.99 -18.57
C ASN A 2 12.23 -1.15 -19.56
N ASP A 3 11.41 -2.17 -19.35
CA ASP A 3 10.15 -2.30 -20.07
C ASP A 3 9.19 -1.21 -19.53
N PRO A 4 8.71 -0.28 -20.37
CA PRO A 4 7.78 0.76 -19.95
C PRO A 4 6.52 0.20 -19.27
N GLU A 5 6.05 -0.99 -19.67
CA GLU A 5 4.88 -1.62 -19.08
C GLU A 5 5.17 -2.07 -17.63
N LEU A 6 6.36 -2.62 -17.38
CA LEU A 6 6.80 -3.00 -16.03
C LEU A 6 6.95 -1.78 -15.13
N VAL A 7 7.47 -0.67 -15.65
CA VAL A 7 7.59 0.59 -14.90
C VAL A 7 6.21 1.16 -14.51
N ASP A 8 5.25 1.10 -15.42
CA ASP A 8 3.89 1.58 -15.14
C ASP A 8 3.11 0.66 -14.20
N GLU A 9 3.36 -0.65 -14.26
CA GLU A 9 2.86 -1.61 -13.29
C GLU A 9 3.48 -1.36 -11.90
N ALA A 10 4.80 -1.18 -11.80
CA ALA A 10 5.49 -0.86 -10.56
C ALA A 10 4.91 0.40 -9.91
N ARG A 11 4.72 1.47 -10.69
CA ARG A 11 4.09 2.72 -10.22
C ARG A 11 2.67 2.51 -9.74
N ARG A 12 1.90 1.63 -10.40
CA ARG A 12 0.53 1.32 -9.99
C ARG A 12 0.51 0.62 -8.64
N TRP A 13 1.35 -0.38 -8.44
CA TRP A 13 1.48 -1.06 -7.14
C TRP A 13 1.93 -0.11 -6.04
N LEU A 14 2.85 0.81 -6.35
CA LEU A 14 3.30 1.81 -5.37
C LEU A 14 2.17 2.77 -4.97
N ARG A 15 1.34 3.23 -5.92
CA ARG A 15 0.17 4.06 -5.59
C ARG A 15 -0.79 3.35 -4.64
N PHE A 16 -1.12 2.09 -4.92
CA PHE A 16 -1.99 1.31 -4.05
C PHE A 16 -1.39 1.10 -2.65
N ALA A 17 -0.07 0.88 -2.57
CA ALA A 17 0.62 0.79 -1.29
C ALA A 17 0.50 2.09 -0.47
N THR A 18 0.63 3.24 -1.13
CA THR A 18 0.45 4.55 -0.50
C THR A 18 -0.99 4.77 -0.02
N GLU A 19 -1.99 4.43 -0.84
CA GLU A 19 -3.40 4.53 -0.47
C GLU A 19 -3.75 3.68 0.76
N ASP A 20 -3.21 2.46 0.85
CA ASP A 20 -3.42 1.56 1.99
C ASP A 20 -2.82 2.12 3.29
N ILE A 21 -1.58 2.61 3.28
CA ILE A 21 -0.94 3.14 4.49
C ILE A 21 -1.57 4.46 4.95
N ASP A 22 -1.96 5.32 4.01
CA ASP A 22 -2.69 6.56 4.33
C ASP A 22 -4.03 6.25 4.99
N LEU A 23 -4.76 5.24 4.50
CA LEU A 23 -6.02 4.81 5.12
C LEU A 23 -5.79 4.17 6.50
N ALA A 24 -4.74 3.36 6.66
CA ALA A 24 -4.37 2.81 7.96
C ALA A 24 -4.12 3.92 8.99
N GLN A 25 -3.39 4.96 8.61
CA GLN A 25 -3.11 6.12 9.46
C GLN A 25 -4.38 6.91 9.80
N ARG A 26 -5.26 7.14 8.82
CA ARG A 26 -6.56 7.81 9.05
C ARG A 26 -7.44 7.02 10.00
N LEU A 27 -7.46 5.69 9.89
CA LEU A 27 -8.23 4.84 10.81
C LEU A 27 -7.73 4.99 12.25
N LEU A 28 -6.42 5.07 12.48
CA LEU A 28 -5.87 5.27 13.82
C LEU A 28 -6.27 6.62 14.46
N ALA A 29 -6.69 7.61 13.66
CA ALA A 29 -7.16 8.90 14.14
C ALA A 29 -8.65 8.94 14.53
N VAL A 30 -9.39 7.84 14.30
CA VAL A 30 -10.82 7.73 14.61
C VAL A 30 -10.99 7.04 15.97
N ASP A 31 -11.74 7.66 16.88
CA ASP A 31 -12.16 7.05 18.14
C ASP A 31 -13.00 5.78 17.86
N GLU A 32 -12.78 4.72 18.64
CA GLU A 32 -13.36 3.38 18.42
C GLU A 32 -12.92 2.67 17.13
N SER A 33 -11.82 3.13 16.50
CA SER A 33 -11.25 2.41 15.37
C SER A 33 -10.87 0.97 15.75
N SER A 34 -11.07 0.03 14.80
CA SER A 34 -10.62 -1.35 14.97
C SER A 34 -9.13 -1.45 14.63
N PRO A 35 -8.23 -1.64 15.62
CA PRO A 35 -6.78 -1.63 15.35
C PRO A 35 -6.35 -2.73 14.37
N ARG A 36 -7.10 -3.84 14.35
CA ARG A 36 -6.89 -4.94 13.39
C ARG A 36 -6.99 -4.47 11.94
N HIS A 37 -7.91 -3.55 11.61
CA HIS A 37 -8.05 -3.05 10.25
C HIS A 37 -6.88 -2.13 9.86
N ALA A 38 -6.39 -1.29 10.78
CA ALA A 38 -5.19 -0.49 10.54
C ALA A 38 -3.97 -1.40 10.28
N CYS A 39 -3.78 -2.45 11.08
CA CYS A 39 -2.71 -3.43 10.86
C CYS A 39 -2.85 -4.18 9.53
N PHE A 40 -4.07 -4.58 9.16
CA PHE A 40 -4.32 -5.25 7.88
C PHE A 40 -3.94 -4.37 6.68
N LEU A 41 -4.34 -3.10 6.70
CA LEU A 41 -4.00 -2.14 5.65
C LEU A 41 -2.49 -1.86 5.62
N ALA A 42 -1.83 -1.75 6.77
CA ALA A 42 -0.38 -1.61 6.83
C ALA A 42 0.35 -2.83 6.23
N GLN A 43 -0.13 -4.05 6.47
CA GLN A 43 0.40 -5.26 5.84
C GLN A 43 0.20 -5.21 4.32
N GLN A 44 -1.00 -4.83 3.86
CA GLN A 44 -1.31 -4.69 2.44
C GLN A 44 -0.42 -3.66 1.75
N ALA A 45 -0.15 -2.52 2.39
CA ALA A 45 0.79 -1.52 1.90
C ALA A 45 2.20 -2.11 1.70
N ALA A 46 2.71 -2.86 2.68
CA ALA A 46 4.02 -3.49 2.59
C ALA A 46 4.09 -4.55 1.47
N GLU A 47 3.09 -5.41 1.34
CA GLU A 47 3.01 -6.42 0.27
C GLU A 47 3.01 -5.78 -1.12
N LYS A 48 2.21 -4.72 -1.32
CA LYS A 48 2.12 -4.02 -2.60
C LYS A 48 3.40 -3.24 -2.92
N ALA A 49 4.05 -2.64 -1.92
CA ALA A 49 5.35 -1.99 -2.10
C ALA A 49 6.45 -2.99 -2.53
N LEU A 50 6.47 -4.19 -1.92
CA LEU A 50 7.37 -5.26 -2.33
C LEU A 50 7.07 -5.76 -3.75
N LYS A 51 5.79 -5.81 -4.15
CA LYS A 51 5.40 -6.15 -5.52
C LYS A 51 5.88 -5.09 -6.52
N ALA A 52 5.74 -3.81 -6.19
CA ALA A 52 6.26 -2.71 -7.01
C ALA A 52 7.77 -2.79 -7.22
N ALA A 53 8.53 -3.14 -6.16
CA ALA A 53 10.00 -3.24 -6.22
C ALA A 53 10.50 -4.47 -7.00
N ARG A 54 9.62 -5.43 -7.31
CA ARG A 54 9.94 -6.68 -8.03
C ARG A 54 9.33 -6.74 -9.43
N ALA A 55 8.58 -5.71 -9.83
CA ALA A 55 8.01 -5.55 -11.15
C ALA A 55 9.08 -5.10 -12.16
#